data_AF-A0A9D6E450-F1
#
_entry.id   AF-A0A9D6E450-F1
#
_cell.length_a   1.000
_cell.length_b   1.000
_cell.length_c   1.000
_cell.angle_alpha   90.00
_cell.angle_beta   90.00
_cell.angle_gamma   90.00
#
_symmetry.space_group_name_H-M   'P 1'
#
loop_
_entity.id
_entity.type
_entity.pdbx_description
1 polymer ?
#
loop_
_entity_poly.entity_id
_entity_poly.type
_entity_poly.pdbx_seq_one_letter_code
_entity_poly.pdbx_strand_id
1 'polypeptide(L)'
;MRRQRGIASIIVVFIITILISLISLGFARLMDRALQNVSNNQLGAAADYAAQSGLNDAIAFVKKNPAAQVTSCADITNTSTAIGAELAAKVNLTTDGNTKYTCVLIDPLPGDLAFQNIPPFNSQVVKLASASGAPLNQLMFSWQATTNPTSKIPFGSGSQFLTERAWGQGNRPPVLRITLYPISGTAVPAPSQTRTYYLYPRTGASVGSVNYSTTASGNVIGGGCGAAPSSPFTNTSYQCNVVINTLTPATYYEARITPLYAAADVGIQGIDGGGTTKFKDAQSAIDVTGKSNAAVKRIQARVATGDPNDIIAGGNTVPEDAIRSANTLCKRLIVPSDPGLSSYVLIDPTSVANSPLCGFFDVTIPAPTVNLTANPTSVLVGQSSTLSWTVTTVGTTTCTAGNDGGLSGWTGSKSAAGGSENSGALNVVRTYTFTLTCSNPGGTG
;
A
#
# COMPACT_ATOMS: atom_id res chain seq x y z
N MET A 1 -58.77 12.40 -77.03
CA MET A 1 -58.16 12.16 -75.69
C MET A 1 -56.84 11.37 -75.71
N ARG A 2 -56.10 11.23 -76.84
CA ARG A 2 -54.84 10.45 -76.89
C ARG A 2 -53.53 11.25 -76.69
N ARG A 3 -53.58 12.60 -76.61
CA ARG A 3 -52.38 13.46 -76.48
C ARG A 3 -51.95 13.83 -75.05
N GLN A 4 -52.73 13.48 -74.01
CA GLN A 4 -52.39 13.83 -72.61
C GLN A 4 -51.60 12.75 -71.84
N ARG A 5 -51.52 11.50 -72.36
CA ARG A 5 -50.77 10.42 -71.70
C ARG A 5 -49.24 10.56 -71.79
N GLY A 6 -48.73 11.30 -72.78
CA GLY A 6 -47.28 11.56 -72.92
C GLY A 6 -46.73 12.58 -71.92
N ILE A 7 -47.50 13.65 -71.62
CA ILE A 7 -47.09 14.71 -70.70
C ILE A 7 -46.99 14.19 -69.25
N ALA A 8 -47.93 13.33 -68.83
CA ALA A 8 -47.89 12.73 -67.49
C ALA A 8 -46.64 11.84 -67.27
N SER A 9 -46.19 11.10 -68.30
CA SER A 9 -44.99 10.28 -68.23
C SER A 9 -43.71 11.11 -68.17
N ILE A 10 -43.63 12.23 -68.90
CA ILE A 10 -42.48 13.14 -68.86
C ILE A 10 -42.36 13.82 -67.49
N ILE A 11 -43.47 14.27 -66.90
CA ILE A 11 -43.47 14.92 -65.58
C ILE A 11 -42.98 13.96 -64.50
N VAL A 12 -43.43 12.70 -64.51
CA VAL A 12 -42.97 11.69 -63.54
C VAL A 12 -41.48 11.40 -63.68
N VAL A 13 -40.97 11.25 -64.91
CA VAL A 13 -39.53 11.06 -65.15
C VAL A 13 -38.72 12.29 -64.72
N PHE A 14 -39.22 13.50 -64.97
CA PHE A 14 -38.56 14.73 -64.57
C PHE A 14 -38.50 14.89 -63.04
N ILE A 15 -39.60 14.57 -62.34
CA ILE A 15 -39.64 14.57 -60.88
C ILE A 15 -38.70 13.50 -60.32
N ILE A 16 -38.71 12.27 -60.86
CA ILE A 16 -37.81 11.20 -60.39
C ILE A 16 -36.35 11.55 -60.63
N THR A 17 -35.99 12.13 -61.78
CA THR A 17 -34.60 12.54 -62.08
C THR A 17 -34.14 13.70 -61.18
N ILE A 18 -35.01 14.69 -60.90
CA ILE A 18 -34.73 15.73 -59.89
C ILE A 18 -34.56 15.11 -58.50
N LEU A 19 -35.40 14.16 -58.14
CA LEU A 19 -35.38 13.54 -56.82
C LEU A 19 -34.11 12.70 -56.62
N ILE A 20 -33.72 11.90 -57.61
CA ILE A 20 -32.48 11.11 -57.60
C ILE A 20 -31.24 12.03 -57.57
N SER A 21 -31.23 13.14 -58.32
CA SER A 21 -30.10 14.07 -58.30
C SER A 21 -29.96 14.80 -56.96
N LEU A 22 -31.06 15.21 -56.32
CA LEU A 22 -31.05 15.79 -54.98
C LEU A 22 -30.57 14.79 -53.91
N ILE A 23 -31.03 13.53 -53.99
CA ILE A 23 -30.55 12.47 -53.09
C ILE A 23 -29.05 12.23 -53.28
N SER A 24 -28.58 12.15 -54.53
CA SER A 24 -27.16 11.94 -54.84
C SER A 24 -26.28 13.06 -54.30
N LEU A 25 -26.72 14.33 -54.43
CA LEU A 25 -26.03 15.49 -53.87
C LEU A 25 -26.05 15.48 -52.33
N GLY A 26 -27.15 15.01 -51.73
CA GLY A 26 -27.25 14.80 -50.28
C GLY A 26 -26.21 13.81 -49.77
N PHE A 27 -26.10 12.64 -50.42
CA PHE A 27 -25.10 11.64 -50.08
C PHE A 27 -23.66 12.12 -50.32
N ALA A 28 -23.39 12.82 -51.42
CA ALA A 28 -22.07 13.38 -51.68
C ALA A 28 -21.61 14.34 -50.57
N ARG A 29 -22.49 15.26 -50.14
CA ARG A 29 -22.18 16.18 -49.03
C ARG A 29 -22.00 15.48 -47.69
N LEU A 30 -22.77 14.43 -47.41
CA LEU A 30 -22.61 13.62 -46.21
C LEU A 30 -21.26 12.87 -46.23
N MET A 31 -20.89 12.33 -47.39
CA MET A 31 -19.62 11.62 -47.57
C MET A 31 -18.42 12.56 -47.38
N ASP A 32 -18.47 13.77 -47.95
CA ASP A 32 -17.40 14.78 -47.75
C ASP A 32 -17.23 15.15 -46.27
N ARG A 33 -18.33 15.37 -45.55
CA ARG A 33 -18.28 15.64 -44.10
C ARG A 33 -17.71 14.45 -43.33
N ALA A 34 -18.09 13.24 -43.69
CA ALA A 34 -17.57 12.03 -43.06
C ALA A 34 -16.06 11.86 -43.30
N LEU A 35 -15.59 12.09 -44.52
CA LEU A 35 -14.18 12.04 -44.88
C LEU A 35 -13.36 13.09 -44.12
N GLN A 36 -13.86 14.33 -44.03
CA GLN A 36 -13.21 15.38 -43.24
C GLN A 36 -13.15 15.02 -41.76
N ASN A 37 -14.23 14.47 -41.19
CA ASN A 37 -14.25 14.04 -39.81
C ASN A 37 -13.24 12.91 -39.55
N VAL A 38 -13.15 11.92 -40.44
CA VAL A 38 -12.18 10.82 -40.31
C VAL A 38 -10.74 11.36 -40.41
N SER A 39 -10.46 12.23 -41.38
CA SER A 39 -9.14 12.84 -41.55
C SER A 39 -8.74 13.67 -40.31
N ASN A 40 -9.64 14.52 -39.82
CA ASN A 40 -9.40 15.31 -38.61
C ASN A 40 -9.17 14.45 -37.37
N ASN A 41 -9.89 13.32 -37.25
CA ASN A 41 -9.69 12.36 -36.16
C ASN A 41 -8.32 11.67 -36.27
N GLN A 42 -7.91 11.26 -37.48
CA GLN A 42 -6.59 10.66 -37.72
C GLN A 42 -5.46 11.65 -37.41
N LEU A 43 -5.54 12.89 -37.91
CA LEU A 43 -4.56 13.94 -37.62
C LEU A 43 -4.52 14.29 -36.14
N GLY A 44 -5.68 14.32 -35.47
CA GLY A 44 -5.78 14.54 -34.03
C GLY A 44 -5.09 13.45 -33.21
N ALA A 45 -5.25 12.18 -33.60
CA ALA A 45 -4.57 11.06 -32.96
C ALA A 45 -3.05 11.07 -33.22
N ALA A 46 -2.62 11.37 -34.46
CA ALA A 46 -1.21 11.50 -34.80
C ALA A 46 -0.52 12.63 -34.01
N ALA A 47 -1.18 13.78 -33.85
CA ALA A 47 -0.68 14.87 -33.01
C ALA A 47 -0.57 14.49 -31.53
N ASP A 48 -1.48 13.64 -31.03
CA ASP A 48 -1.44 13.13 -29.67
C ASP A 48 -0.25 12.19 -29.44
N TYR A 49 -0.04 11.22 -30.35
CA TYR A 49 1.16 10.36 -30.31
C TYR A 49 2.46 11.15 -30.44
N ALA A 50 2.45 12.24 -31.22
CA ALA A 50 3.61 13.12 -31.32
C ALA A 50 3.92 13.82 -30.00
N ALA A 51 2.88 14.30 -29.30
CA ALA A 51 3.03 14.90 -27.98
C ALA A 51 3.54 13.86 -26.95
N GLN A 52 2.99 12.65 -26.95
CA GLN A 52 3.43 11.56 -26.07
C GLN A 52 4.89 11.16 -26.31
N SER A 53 5.32 11.14 -27.58
CA SER A 53 6.72 10.85 -27.94
C SER A 53 7.66 11.94 -27.42
N GLY A 54 7.33 13.21 -27.64
CA GLY A 54 8.11 14.34 -27.11
C GLY A 54 8.14 14.37 -25.59
N LEU A 55 7.05 13.95 -24.94
CA LEU A 55 7.00 13.79 -23.48
C LEU A 55 7.97 12.70 -22.99
N ASN A 56 8.01 11.54 -23.64
CA ASN A 56 8.94 10.47 -23.27
C ASN A 56 10.41 10.89 -23.44
N ASP A 57 10.74 11.60 -24.52
CA ASP A 57 12.07 12.17 -24.72
C ASP A 57 12.41 13.21 -23.63
N ALA A 58 11.47 14.10 -23.31
CA ALA A 58 11.64 15.11 -22.26
C ALA A 58 11.83 14.48 -20.87
N ILE A 59 11.08 13.42 -20.54
CA ILE A 59 11.24 12.65 -19.30
C ILE A 59 12.67 12.08 -19.21
N ALA A 60 13.17 11.50 -20.30
CA ALA A 60 14.53 10.95 -20.34
C ALA A 60 15.60 12.04 -20.14
N PHE A 61 15.40 13.21 -20.76
CA PHE A 61 16.28 14.37 -20.58
C PHE A 61 16.28 14.89 -19.13
N VAL A 62 15.10 15.06 -18.53
CA VAL A 62 14.93 15.53 -17.15
C VAL A 62 15.54 14.57 -16.15
N LYS A 63 15.43 13.25 -16.35
CA LYS A 63 16.06 12.26 -15.47
C LYS A 63 17.59 12.37 -15.43
N LYS A 64 18.22 12.79 -16.53
CA LYS A 64 19.67 13.06 -16.59
C LYS A 64 20.02 14.46 -16.06
N ASN A 65 19.11 15.42 -16.24
CA ASN A 65 19.31 16.83 -15.92
C ASN A 65 18.16 17.35 -15.02
N PRO A 66 18.10 16.94 -13.75
CA PRO A 66 16.93 17.20 -12.88
C PRO A 66 16.69 18.69 -12.59
N ALA A 67 17.73 19.52 -12.70
CA ALA A 67 17.64 20.97 -12.53
C ALA A 67 17.43 21.74 -13.86
N ALA A 68 17.27 21.05 -15.00
CA ALA A 68 17.14 21.71 -16.28
C ALA A 68 15.82 22.47 -16.38
N GLN A 69 15.91 23.71 -16.87
CA GLN A 69 14.76 24.55 -17.18
C GLN A 69 14.72 24.85 -18.67
N VAL A 70 13.54 24.73 -19.26
CA VAL A 70 13.32 25.06 -20.67
C VAL A 70 12.11 25.98 -20.75
N THR A 71 12.37 27.24 -21.10
CA THR A 71 11.36 28.31 -21.12
C THR A 71 10.92 28.69 -22.54
N SER A 72 11.61 28.20 -23.57
CA SER A 72 11.34 28.54 -24.96
C SER A 72 11.15 27.29 -25.82
N CYS A 73 10.09 27.28 -26.63
CA CYS A 73 9.84 26.21 -27.60
C CYS A 73 10.95 26.11 -28.67
N ALA A 74 11.71 27.18 -28.91
CA ALA A 74 12.78 27.17 -29.92
C ALA A 74 13.97 26.29 -29.51
N ASP A 75 14.14 26.07 -28.19
CA ASP A 75 15.31 25.39 -27.63
C ASP A 75 15.39 23.93 -28.09
N ILE A 76 14.26 23.27 -28.35
CA ILE A 76 14.22 21.86 -28.79
C ILE A 76 14.88 21.63 -30.16
N THR A 77 15.04 22.69 -30.97
CA THR A 77 15.70 22.64 -32.28
C THR A 77 17.07 23.33 -32.26
N ASN A 78 17.39 24.07 -31.21
CA ASN A 78 18.64 24.79 -31.09
C ASN A 78 19.71 23.88 -30.47
N THR A 79 20.60 23.34 -31.30
CA THR A 79 21.68 22.42 -30.88
C THR A 79 22.73 23.04 -29.96
N SER A 80 22.73 24.36 -29.77
CA SER A 80 23.56 25.02 -28.75
C SER A 80 22.99 24.88 -27.33
N THR A 81 21.72 24.49 -27.19
CA THR A 81 21.09 24.22 -25.89
C THR A 81 21.24 22.74 -25.52
N ALA A 82 21.29 22.44 -24.22
CA ALA A 82 21.41 21.05 -23.76
C ALA A 82 20.25 20.16 -24.24
N ILE A 83 19.02 20.70 -24.22
CA ILE A 83 17.84 19.97 -24.70
C ILE A 83 17.87 19.80 -26.23
N GLY A 84 18.22 20.85 -26.99
CA GLY A 84 18.29 20.77 -28.44
C GLY A 84 19.39 19.84 -28.93
N ALA A 85 20.51 19.72 -28.22
CA ALA A 85 21.54 18.73 -28.52
C ALA A 85 21.02 17.28 -28.44
N GLU A 86 20.08 16.98 -27.53
CA GLU A 86 19.47 15.65 -27.41
C GLU A 86 18.24 15.44 -28.30
N LEU A 87 17.41 16.47 -28.49
CA LEU A 87 16.09 16.35 -29.12
C LEU A 87 16.05 16.83 -30.57
N ALA A 88 16.94 17.71 -31.05
CA ALA A 88 16.79 18.33 -32.38
C ALA A 88 16.70 17.33 -33.53
N ALA A 89 17.42 16.20 -33.44
CA ALA A 89 17.36 15.13 -34.43
C ALA A 89 16.10 14.25 -34.32
N LYS A 90 15.38 14.30 -33.19
CA LYS A 90 14.21 13.47 -32.86
C LYS A 90 12.87 14.19 -33.01
N VAL A 91 12.90 15.52 -33.12
CA VAL A 91 11.69 16.38 -33.22
C VAL A 91 10.74 15.93 -34.32
N ASN A 92 11.27 15.57 -35.49
CA ASN A 92 10.47 15.09 -36.62
C ASN A 92 10.28 13.58 -36.50
N LEU A 93 9.03 13.14 -36.33
CA LEU A 93 8.68 11.73 -36.18
C LEU A 93 8.42 11.06 -37.54
N THR A 94 8.15 11.86 -38.57
CA THR A 94 7.93 11.41 -39.94
C THR A 94 8.92 12.09 -40.89
N THR A 95 9.29 11.39 -41.95
CA THR A 95 10.25 11.89 -42.97
C THR A 95 9.73 13.09 -43.75
N ASP A 96 8.41 13.26 -43.83
CA ASP A 96 7.75 14.41 -44.44
C ASP A 96 7.71 15.65 -43.51
N GLY A 97 8.11 15.52 -42.24
CA GLY A 97 8.12 16.60 -41.25
C GLY A 97 6.73 17.08 -40.82
N ASN A 98 5.66 16.37 -41.22
CA ASN A 98 4.29 16.75 -40.92
C ASN A 98 3.89 16.40 -39.49
N THR A 99 4.40 15.28 -38.95
CA THR A 99 4.16 14.83 -37.58
C THR A 99 5.42 15.07 -36.73
N LYS A 100 5.30 15.95 -35.75
CA LYS A 100 6.42 16.38 -34.89
C LYS A 100 5.93 16.95 -33.57
N TYR A 101 6.81 17.03 -32.57
CA TYR A 101 6.55 17.86 -31.40
C TYR A 101 7.20 19.23 -31.59
N THR A 102 6.41 20.30 -31.43
CA THR A 102 6.83 21.68 -31.74
C THR A 102 7.27 22.47 -30.52
N CYS A 103 6.96 21.99 -29.33
CA CYS A 103 7.34 22.66 -28.10
C CYS A 103 7.52 21.65 -26.98
N VAL A 104 8.58 21.82 -26.20
CA VAL A 104 8.78 21.16 -24.89
C VAL A 104 9.20 22.26 -23.93
N LEU A 105 8.43 22.46 -22.86
CA LEU A 105 8.76 23.35 -21.74
C LEU A 105 8.98 22.50 -20.50
N ILE A 106 9.97 22.87 -19.70
CA ILE A 106 10.36 22.16 -18.49
C ILE A 106 10.49 23.18 -17.36
N ASP A 107 9.65 23.04 -16.34
CA ASP A 107 9.77 23.78 -15.08
C ASP A 107 10.28 22.85 -13.97
N PRO A 108 11.54 22.98 -13.54
CA PRO A 108 12.10 22.18 -12.46
C PRO A 108 11.65 22.68 -11.08
N LEU A 109 10.97 23.82 -11.00
CA LEU A 109 10.55 24.47 -9.76
C LEU A 109 9.04 24.72 -9.76
N PRO A 110 8.20 23.67 -9.77
CA PRO A 110 6.75 23.84 -9.83
C PRO A 110 6.22 24.53 -8.56
N GLY A 111 5.19 25.35 -8.72
CA GLY A 111 4.50 26.03 -7.61
C GLY A 111 3.60 25.13 -6.75
N ASP A 112 3.32 23.93 -7.25
CA ASP A 112 2.55 22.90 -6.58
C ASP A 112 3.09 21.52 -6.97
N LEU A 113 2.94 20.56 -6.07
CA LEU A 113 3.23 19.15 -6.37
C LEU A 113 1.91 18.42 -6.57
N ALA A 114 1.86 17.52 -7.53
CA ALA A 114 0.66 16.72 -7.80
C ALA A 114 1.03 15.27 -8.04
N PHE A 115 0.34 14.38 -7.34
CA PHE A 115 0.50 12.94 -7.42
C PHE A 115 -0.86 12.35 -7.77
N GLN A 116 -0.88 11.43 -8.73
CA GLN A 116 -2.10 10.82 -9.23
C GLN A 116 -2.06 9.32 -9.02
N ASN A 117 -3.23 8.73 -8.76
CA ASN A 117 -3.42 7.30 -8.65
C ASN A 117 -2.49 6.63 -7.61
N ILE A 118 -2.31 7.26 -6.44
CA ILE A 118 -1.60 6.60 -5.33
C ILE A 118 -2.52 5.47 -4.81
N PRO A 119 -2.10 4.19 -4.87
CA PRO A 119 -2.96 3.09 -4.45
C PRO A 119 -3.27 3.12 -2.95
N PRO A 120 -4.39 2.52 -2.51
CA PRO A 120 -4.68 2.41 -1.08
C PRO A 120 -3.58 1.60 -0.37
N PHE A 121 -3.22 2.06 0.82
CA PHE A 121 -2.19 1.49 1.70
C PHE A 121 -0.75 1.56 1.18
N ASN A 122 -0.52 2.16 0.01
CA ASN A 122 0.82 2.41 -0.52
C ASN A 122 1.22 3.86 -0.24
N SER A 123 2.47 4.05 0.19
CA SER A 123 3.00 5.36 0.53
C SER A 123 3.73 6.01 -0.64
N GLN A 124 3.40 7.27 -0.87
CA GLN A 124 4.21 8.19 -1.65
C GLN A 124 5.13 8.96 -0.71
N VAL A 125 6.44 8.94 -0.96
CA VAL A 125 7.42 9.78 -0.26
C VAL A 125 7.82 10.94 -1.17
N VAL A 126 7.98 12.12 -0.59
CA VAL A 126 8.41 13.31 -1.32
C VAL A 126 9.16 14.28 -0.42
N LYS A 127 10.28 14.79 -0.95
CA LYS A 127 11.03 15.91 -0.39
C LYS A 127 10.28 17.22 -0.62
N LEU A 128 10.02 17.95 0.46
CA LEU A 128 9.40 19.26 0.48
C LEU A 128 10.45 20.29 0.89
N ALA A 129 11.08 20.90 -0.10
CA ALA A 129 12.04 21.99 0.07
C ALA A 129 11.59 23.23 -0.70
N SER A 130 11.64 24.39 -0.06
CA SER A 130 11.41 25.66 -0.77
C SER A 130 12.52 25.92 -1.80
N ALA A 131 12.12 26.37 -2.98
CA ALA A 131 13.04 26.84 -4.02
C ALA A 131 13.89 28.04 -3.56
N SER A 132 13.38 28.87 -2.64
CA SER A 132 14.12 30.02 -2.08
C SER A 132 15.21 29.61 -1.08
N GLY A 133 15.17 28.36 -0.59
CA GLY A 133 16.01 27.88 0.50
C GLY A 133 15.53 28.31 1.89
N ALA A 134 14.47 29.11 2.00
CA ALA A 134 13.88 29.48 3.28
C ALA A 134 13.10 28.29 3.90
N PRO A 135 13.05 28.20 5.25
CA PRO A 135 12.22 27.20 5.91
C PRO A 135 10.73 27.32 5.54
N LEU A 136 10.07 26.17 5.37
CA LEU A 136 8.62 26.11 5.16
C LEU A 136 7.89 26.47 6.45
N ASN A 137 6.87 27.33 6.33
CA ASN A 137 6.03 27.78 7.44
C ASN A 137 4.67 27.08 7.47
N GLN A 138 4.09 26.84 6.30
CA GLN A 138 2.80 26.17 6.13
C GLN A 138 2.83 25.23 4.93
N LEU A 139 2.08 24.14 5.03
CA LEU A 139 1.86 23.18 3.95
C LEU A 139 0.36 22.91 3.83
N MET A 140 -0.18 23.00 2.62
CA MET A 140 -1.52 22.55 2.32
C MET A 140 -1.47 21.22 1.61
N PHE A 141 -2.25 20.27 2.12
CA PHE A 141 -2.52 18.99 1.48
C PHE A 141 -3.97 18.97 0.98
N SER A 142 -4.10 18.71 -0.31
CA SER A 142 -5.35 18.68 -1.03
C SER A 142 -5.52 17.31 -1.66
N TRP A 143 -6.71 16.69 -1.60
CA TRP A 143 -6.88 15.35 -2.16
C TRP A 143 -8.30 15.03 -2.59
N GLN A 144 -8.41 14.00 -3.43
CA GLN A 144 -9.67 13.42 -3.88
C GLN A 144 -9.49 11.94 -4.25
N ALA A 145 -10.60 11.24 -4.46
CA ALA A 145 -10.54 9.87 -5.01
C ALA A 145 -10.21 9.90 -6.51
N THR A 146 -9.29 9.04 -6.95
CA THR A 146 -8.85 8.97 -8.36
C THR A 146 -9.97 8.55 -9.31
N THR A 147 -10.80 7.58 -8.92
CA THR A 147 -11.84 7.01 -9.79
C THR A 147 -13.20 7.68 -9.65
N ASN A 148 -13.45 8.40 -8.54
CA ASN A 148 -14.75 9.01 -8.24
C ASN A 148 -14.56 10.41 -7.61
N PRO A 149 -14.19 11.43 -8.42
CA PRO A 149 -14.03 12.81 -7.95
C PRO A 149 -15.36 13.51 -7.60
N THR A 150 -16.48 12.77 -7.62
CA THR A 150 -17.82 13.19 -7.15
C THR A 150 -18.28 12.35 -5.96
N SER A 151 -17.33 11.81 -5.17
CA SER A 151 -17.58 11.04 -3.95
C SER A 151 -18.66 11.70 -3.08
N LYS A 152 -19.64 10.91 -2.61
CA LYS A 152 -20.68 11.41 -1.70
C LYS A 152 -20.02 11.67 -0.35
N ILE A 153 -19.86 12.92 0.04
CA ILE A 153 -19.25 13.30 1.31
C ILE A 153 -20.36 13.22 2.38
N PRO A 154 -20.48 12.15 3.20
CA PRO A 154 -21.72 11.88 3.92
C PRO A 154 -21.53 11.97 5.44
N PHE A 155 -20.59 12.78 5.93
CA PHE A 155 -20.35 12.89 7.37
C PHE A 155 -20.84 14.23 7.92
N GLY A 156 -21.75 14.12 8.89
CA GLY A 156 -21.80 15.04 10.03
C GLY A 156 -20.55 14.82 10.90
N SER A 157 -20.08 15.86 11.57
CA SER A 157 -18.84 15.89 12.35
C SER A 157 -18.64 14.66 13.24
N GLY A 158 -17.72 13.76 12.87
CA GLY A 158 -17.34 12.59 13.68
C GLY A 158 -16.00 12.00 13.20
N SER A 159 -15.10 11.72 14.15
CA SER A 159 -13.71 11.31 13.93
C SER A 159 -13.51 9.78 13.92
N GLN A 160 -14.59 9.00 13.78
CA GLN A 160 -14.53 7.55 13.91
C GLN A 160 -14.32 6.87 12.55
N PHE A 161 -13.24 6.10 12.45
CA PHE A 161 -12.94 5.27 11.29
C PHE A 161 -14.00 4.18 11.12
N LEU A 162 -14.44 3.98 9.87
CA LEU A 162 -15.40 2.93 9.53
C LEU A 162 -14.70 1.69 8.97
N THR A 163 -15.44 0.59 8.88
CA THR A 163 -14.93 -0.62 8.22
C THR A 163 -14.75 -0.37 6.72
N GLU A 164 -13.81 -1.09 6.11
CA GLU A 164 -13.50 -0.96 4.68
C GLU A 164 -14.75 -1.21 3.81
N ARG A 165 -15.56 -2.22 4.16
CA ARG A 165 -16.84 -2.50 3.49
C ARG A 165 -17.80 -1.31 3.54
N ALA A 166 -17.96 -0.69 4.72
CA ALA A 166 -18.83 0.48 4.87
C ALA A 166 -18.26 1.72 4.16
N TRP A 167 -16.93 1.82 4.04
CA TRP A 167 -16.28 2.90 3.30
C TRP A 167 -16.53 2.78 1.79
N GLY A 168 -16.29 1.60 1.22
CA GLY A 168 -16.45 1.33 -0.22
C GLY A 168 -17.90 1.49 -0.69
N GLN A 169 -18.87 0.98 0.08
CA GLN A 169 -20.31 1.12 -0.25
C GLN A 169 -20.78 2.58 -0.24
N GLY A 170 -20.11 3.45 0.52
CA GLY A 170 -20.46 4.86 0.64
C GLY A 170 -19.94 5.75 -0.50
N ASN A 171 -19.12 5.23 -1.41
CA ASN A 171 -18.39 6.00 -2.43
C ASN A 171 -17.73 7.26 -1.85
N ARG A 172 -16.86 7.06 -0.85
CA ARG A 172 -16.26 8.13 -0.04
C ARG A 172 -14.83 8.44 -0.48
N PRO A 173 -14.37 9.69 -0.31
CA PRO A 173 -12.97 10.02 -0.54
C PRO A 173 -12.05 9.20 0.38
N PRO A 174 -10.78 8.97 0.00
CA PRO A 174 -9.84 8.30 0.88
C PRO A 174 -9.52 9.16 2.11
N VAL A 175 -9.11 8.50 3.20
CA VAL A 175 -8.43 9.16 4.33
C VAL A 175 -6.95 9.21 4.01
N LEU A 176 -6.29 10.34 4.25
CA LEU A 176 -4.83 10.40 4.10
C LEU A 176 -4.13 10.26 5.45
N ARG A 177 -3.20 9.34 5.56
CA ARG A 177 -2.20 9.33 6.63
C ARG A 177 -0.97 10.06 6.13
N ILE A 178 -0.62 11.18 6.76
CA ILE A 178 0.55 11.97 6.39
C ILE A 178 1.52 11.96 7.54
N THR A 179 2.78 11.63 7.28
CA THR A 179 3.87 11.78 8.25
C THR A 179 4.90 12.75 7.71
N LEU A 180 5.23 13.75 8.52
CA LEU A 180 6.21 14.78 8.19
C LEU A 180 7.45 14.64 9.05
N TYR A 181 8.59 14.49 8.40
CA TYR A 181 9.91 14.40 9.02
C TYR A 181 10.68 15.70 8.77
N PRO A 182 10.91 16.54 9.80
CA PRO A 182 11.68 17.77 9.64
C PRO A 182 13.17 17.44 9.59
N ILE A 183 13.84 17.68 8.48
CA ILE A 183 15.27 17.39 8.34
C ILE A 183 16.07 18.69 8.35
N SER A 184 17.03 18.75 9.26
CA SER A 184 17.98 19.85 9.42
C SER A 184 19.39 19.29 9.40
N GLY A 185 20.17 19.65 8.38
CA GLY A 185 21.51 19.09 8.18
C GLY A 185 21.47 17.59 7.82
N THR A 186 22.29 16.79 8.49
CA THR A 186 22.50 15.35 8.19
C THR A 186 21.92 14.41 9.26
N ALA A 187 21.28 14.95 10.30
CA ALA A 187 20.77 14.15 11.42
C ALA A 187 19.35 13.64 11.15
N VAL A 188 19.08 12.40 11.58
CA VAL A 188 17.71 11.85 11.59
C VAL A 188 16.90 12.61 12.65
N PRO A 189 15.70 13.14 12.32
CA PRO A 189 14.88 13.86 13.29
C PRO A 189 14.49 12.98 14.47
N ALA A 190 14.40 13.60 15.66
CA ALA A 190 13.92 12.91 16.84
C ALA A 190 12.44 12.53 16.67
N PRO A 191 11.97 11.39 17.25
CA PRO A 191 10.57 10.98 17.15
C PRO A 191 9.57 12.02 17.69
N SER A 192 10.01 12.89 18.61
CA SER A 192 9.22 14.01 19.14
C SER A 192 9.01 15.15 18.14
N GLN A 193 9.86 15.24 17.12
CA GLN A 193 9.79 16.24 16.06
C GLN A 193 8.95 15.74 14.88
N THR A 194 8.97 14.44 14.59
CA THR A 194 8.13 13.83 13.56
C THR A 194 6.66 13.80 13.98
N ARG A 195 5.75 14.15 13.06
CA ARG A 195 4.31 14.13 13.32
C ARG A 195 3.55 13.41 12.23
N THR A 196 2.62 12.55 12.66
CA THR A 196 1.68 11.85 11.81
C THR A 196 0.28 12.39 12.04
N TYR A 197 -0.44 12.73 10.97
CA TYR A 197 -1.83 13.16 11.01
C TYR A 197 -2.70 12.28 10.13
N TYR A 198 -3.93 12.06 10.56
CA TYR A 198 -4.95 11.38 9.78
C TYR A 198 -5.94 12.41 9.25
N LEU A 199 -5.85 12.74 7.98
CA LEU A 199 -6.71 13.70 7.33
C LEU A 199 -8.02 13.03 6.91
N TYR A 200 -9.06 13.27 7.69
CA TYR A 200 -10.35 12.64 7.56
C TYR A 200 -11.32 13.52 6.77
N PRO A 201 -11.92 13.04 5.67
CA PRO A 201 -12.81 13.85 4.85
C PRO A 201 -14.10 14.23 5.60
N ARG A 202 -14.44 15.52 5.63
CA ARG A 202 -15.60 16.07 6.35
C ARG A 202 -16.37 17.05 5.46
N THR A 203 -17.70 17.10 5.57
CA THR A 203 -18.49 18.19 4.98
C THR A 203 -18.33 19.47 5.80
N GLY A 204 -18.11 20.60 5.15
CA GLY A 204 -18.05 21.90 5.84
C GLY A 204 -17.59 23.03 4.93
N ALA A 205 -17.99 24.26 5.28
CA ALA A 205 -17.63 25.47 4.54
C ALA A 205 -16.19 25.96 4.82
N SER A 206 -15.46 25.30 5.72
CA SER A 206 -14.13 25.72 6.17
C SER A 206 -13.09 24.62 5.96
N VAL A 207 -11.92 25.04 5.53
CA VAL A 207 -10.73 24.21 5.33
C VAL A 207 -10.27 23.63 6.67
N GLY A 208 -9.81 22.38 6.66
CA GLY A 208 -9.23 21.76 7.85
C GLY A 208 -7.91 22.41 8.23
N SER A 209 -7.59 22.50 9.52
CA SER A 209 -6.34 23.12 9.98
C SER A 209 -5.77 22.42 11.19
N VAL A 210 -4.44 22.33 11.26
CA VAL A 210 -3.69 21.82 12.42
C VAL A 210 -2.38 22.58 12.59
N ASN A 211 -1.96 22.82 13.83
CA ASN A 211 -0.69 23.46 14.14
C ASN A 211 0.38 22.40 14.39
N TYR A 212 1.39 22.34 13.51
CA TYR A 212 2.48 21.40 13.61
C TYR A 212 3.22 21.53 14.93
N SER A 213 3.65 22.73 15.33
CA SER A 213 4.45 22.92 16.54
C SER A 213 3.76 22.46 17.85
N THR A 214 2.44 22.56 17.94
CA THR A 214 1.70 22.34 19.20
C THR A 214 0.84 21.08 19.22
N THR A 215 0.40 20.55 18.07
CA THR A 215 -0.51 19.39 18.02
C THR A 215 0.25 18.07 17.87
N ALA A 216 0.23 17.24 18.91
CA ALA A 216 0.96 15.96 18.97
C ALA A 216 0.68 15.03 17.76
N SER A 217 1.58 14.07 17.54
CA SER A 217 1.41 13.03 16.52
C SER A 217 0.18 12.15 16.83
N GLY A 218 -0.46 11.61 15.79
CA GLY A 218 -1.57 10.66 15.88
C GLY A 218 -2.97 11.28 15.84
N ASN A 219 -3.09 12.60 15.70
CA ASN A 219 -4.39 13.28 15.69
C ASN A 219 -5.15 13.10 14.36
N VAL A 220 -6.48 13.01 14.47
CA VAL A 220 -7.41 13.00 13.34
C VAL A 220 -7.86 14.42 13.03
N ILE A 221 -7.56 14.90 11.83
CA ILE A 221 -7.85 16.27 11.39
C ILE A 221 -8.94 16.22 10.32
N GLY A 222 -10.04 16.92 10.55
CA GLY A 222 -11.13 16.98 9.57
C GLY A 222 -10.75 17.84 8.36
N GLY A 223 -10.59 17.23 7.19
CA GLY A 223 -10.41 17.92 5.91
C GLY A 223 -11.72 18.48 5.39
N GLY A 224 -11.72 19.77 5.06
CA GLY A 224 -12.90 20.44 4.51
C GLY A 224 -13.09 20.02 3.05
N CYS A 225 -14.04 19.13 2.81
CA CYS A 225 -14.40 18.70 1.46
C CYS A 225 -15.49 19.62 0.90
N GLY A 226 -15.24 20.22 -0.26
CA GLY A 226 -16.08 21.27 -0.85
C GLY A 226 -15.81 22.69 -0.32
N ALA A 227 -14.94 22.84 0.67
CA ALA A 227 -14.42 24.14 1.09
C ALA A 227 -13.32 24.59 0.12
N ALA A 228 -13.49 25.77 -0.48
CA ALA A 228 -12.40 26.41 -1.22
C ALA A 228 -11.25 26.74 -0.25
N PRO A 229 -9.98 26.52 -0.64
CA PRO A 229 -8.84 26.97 0.15
C PRO A 229 -8.90 28.48 0.37
N SER A 230 -8.46 28.94 1.55
CA SER A 230 -8.30 30.35 1.85
C SER A 230 -6.92 30.84 1.43
N SER A 231 -6.84 32.11 1.03
CA SER A 231 -5.58 32.80 0.73
C SER A 231 -4.49 32.51 1.78
N PRO A 232 -3.22 32.27 1.36
CA PRO A 232 -2.70 32.41 0.00
C PRO A 232 -2.76 31.10 -0.83
N PHE A 233 -3.41 30.05 -0.31
CA PHE A 233 -3.66 28.83 -1.06
C PHE A 233 -4.88 29.01 -1.97
N THR A 234 -4.74 28.63 -3.25
CA THR A 234 -5.77 28.88 -4.28
C THR A 234 -6.15 27.64 -5.07
N ASN A 235 -5.51 26.48 -4.81
CA ASN A 235 -5.77 25.27 -5.59
C ASN A 235 -7.14 24.64 -5.24
N THR A 236 -8.09 24.77 -6.16
CA THR A 236 -9.44 24.20 -6.08
C THR A 236 -9.60 22.89 -6.86
N SER A 237 -8.52 22.32 -7.42
CA SER A 237 -8.57 21.13 -8.27
C SER A 237 -8.92 19.84 -7.51
N TYR A 238 -8.93 19.88 -6.18
CA TYR A 238 -9.19 18.72 -5.33
C TYR A 238 -10.42 18.96 -4.45
N GLN A 239 -11.08 17.87 -4.08
CA GLN A 239 -12.29 17.92 -3.27
C GLN A 239 -12.04 18.35 -1.83
N CYS A 240 -11.00 17.83 -1.18
CA CYS A 240 -10.76 17.97 0.26
C CYS A 240 -9.45 18.69 0.53
N ASN A 241 -9.44 19.60 1.52
CA ASN A 241 -8.29 20.46 1.82
C ASN A 241 -7.99 20.50 3.33
N VAL A 242 -6.70 20.43 3.69
CA VAL A 242 -6.18 20.67 5.04
C VAL A 242 -4.90 21.51 4.98
N VAL A 243 -4.78 22.47 5.88
CA VAL A 243 -3.56 23.27 6.08
C VAL A 243 -2.87 22.85 7.38
N ILE A 244 -1.58 22.53 7.27
CA ILE A 244 -0.67 22.34 8.39
C ILE A 244 0.10 23.64 8.59
N ASN A 245 -0.15 24.29 9.72
CA ASN A 245 0.40 25.60 10.07
C ASN A 245 1.55 25.49 11.08
N THR A 246 2.31 26.56 11.26
CA THR A 246 3.36 26.66 12.31
C THR A 246 4.37 25.52 12.25
N LEU A 247 4.84 25.19 11.04
CA LEU A 247 5.91 24.23 10.84
C LEU A 247 7.17 24.68 11.60
N THR A 248 7.87 23.73 12.20
CA THR A 248 9.14 24.00 12.87
C THR A 248 10.22 24.28 11.82
N PRO A 249 11.11 25.26 12.02
CA PRO A 249 12.17 25.53 11.05
C PRO A 249 13.01 24.28 10.76
N ALA A 250 13.07 23.90 9.48
CA ALA A 250 13.84 22.78 8.96
C ALA A 250 14.39 23.13 7.57
N THR A 251 15.48 22.49 7.16
CA THR A 251 16.05 22.67 5.81
C THR A 251 15.08 22.16 4.74
N TYR A 252 14.45 21.02 5.01
CA TYR A 252 13.36 20.46 4.21
C TYR A 252 12.54 19.50 5.05
N TYR A 253 11.37 19.13 4.54
CA TYR A 253 10.53 18.09 5.12
C TYR A 253 10.50 16.89 4.19
N GLU A 254 10.67 15.67 4.71
CA GLU A 254 10.23 14.48 3.99
C GLU A 254 8.78 14.21 4.37
N ALA A 255 7.90 14.11 3.37
CA ALA A 255 6.50 13.81 3.56
C ALA A 255 6.20 12.40 3.05
N ARG A 256 5.71 11.55 3.95
CA ARG A 256 5.17 10.23 3.61
C ARG A 256 3.64 10.30 3.61
N ILE A 257 3.03 10.03 2.47
CA ILE A 257 1.59 10.17 2.22
C ILE A 257 1.04 8.79 1.89
N THR A 258 0.18 8.24 2.75
CA THR A 258 -0.47 6.95 2.54
C THR A 258 -1.99 7.15 2.45
N PRO A 259 -2.61 6.92 1.29
CA PRO A 259 -4.06 6.83 1.20
C PRO A 259 -4.58 5.59 1.92
N LEU A 260 -5.71 5.72 2.61
CA LEU A 260 -6.43 4.61 3.23
C LEU A 260 -7.78 4.46 2.52
N TYR A 261 -8.27 3.21 2.46
CA TYR A 261 -9.55 2.79 1.86
C TYR A 261 -9.69 2.89 0.34
N ALA A 262 -9.12 3.91 -0.30
CA ALA A 262 -9.24 4.10 -1.75
C ALA A 262 -7.98 4.76 -2.33
N ALA A 263 -7.80 4.66 -3.65
CA ALA A 263 -6.75 5.37 -4.35
C ALA A 263 -6.98 6.90 -4.30
N ALA A 264 -5.91 7.66 -4.15
CA ALA A 264 -5.97 9.11 -4.02
C ALA A 264 -5.15 9.84 -5.07
N ASP A 265 -5.69 10.96 -5.52
CA ASP A 265 -4.92 12.03 -6.15
C ASP A 265 -4.64 13.09 -5.09
N VAL A 266 -3.39 13.53 -4.97
CA VAL A 266 -2.93 14.42 -3.89
C VAL A 266 -2.17 15.59 -4.48
N GLY A 267 -2.56 16.80 -4.09
CA GLY A 267 -1.88 18.06 -4.36
C GLY A 267 -1.23 18.62 -3.10
N ILE A 268 -0.09 19.28 -3.27
CA ILE A 268 0.65 19.93 -2.19
C ILE A 268 1.02 21.35 -2.60
N GLN A 269 0.74 22.31 -1.73
CA GLN A 269 1.21 23.69 -1.86
C GLN A 269 1.94 24.10 -0.57
N GLY A 270 2.92 24.99 -0.68
CA GLY A 270 3.73 25.43 0.46
C GLY A 270 3.80 26.95 0.57
N ILE A 271 4.05 27.41 1.79
CA ILE A 271 4.37 28.81 2.09
C ILE A 271 5.68 28.82 2.89
N ASP A 272 6.60 29.69 2.50
CA ASP A 272 7.84 29.98 3.23
C ASP A 272 7.82 31.41 3.82
N GLY A 273 8.97 31.93 4.24
CA GLY A 273 9.08 33.30 4.76
C GLY A 273 8.70 34.40 3.76
N GLY A 274 8.67 34.10 2.45
CA GLY A 274 8.36 35.04 1.37
C GLY A 274 6.94 34.92 0.79
N GLY A 275 6.12 34.00 1.29
CA GLY A 275 4.76 33.73 0.78
C GLY A 275 4.65 32.37 0.10
N THR A 276 3.74 32.23 -0.87
CA THR A 276 3.57 30.98 -1.63
C THR A 276 4.89 30.61 -2.31
N THR A 277 5.38 29.40 -2.04
CA THR A 277 6.69 28.96 -2.54
C THR A 277 6.56 27.90 -3.64
N LYS A 278 7.58 27.88 -4.50
CA LYS A 278 7.88 26.77 -5.41
C LYS A 278 8.67 25.69 -4.68
N PHE A 279 8.62 24.47 -5.20
CA PHE A 279 9.36 23.33 -4.66
C PHE A 279 10.57 23.02 -5.52
N LYS A 280 11.70 22.70 -4.89
CA LYS A 280 12.91 22.22 -5.57
C LYS A 280 13.17 20.74 -5.25
N ASP A 281 13.82 20.04 -6.18
CA ASP A 281 14.26 18.65 -6.03
C ASP A 281 13.11 17.65 -5.71
N ALA A 282 11.88 17.94 -6.15
CA ALA A 282 10.69 17.15 -5.81
C ALA A 282 10.00 16.61 -7.07
N GLN A 283 9.53 17.51 -7.93
CA GLN A 283 8.95 17.19 -9.22
C GLN A 283 9.36 18.24 -10.25
N SER A 284 9.34 17.87 -11.51
CA SER A 284 9.40 18.80 -12.65
C SER A 284 8.13 18.71 -13.47
N ALA A 285 7.58 19.85 -13.85
CA ALA A 285 6.44 19.93 -14.75
C ALA A 285 6.94 20.03 -16.19
N ILE A 286 6.46 19.12 -17.04
CA ILE A 286 6.82 19.05 -18.46
C ILE A 286 5.55 19.33 -19.27
N ASP A 287 5.65 20.24 -20.22
CA ASP A 287 4.57 20.59 -21.14
C ASP A 287 5.04 20.37 -22.58
N VAL A 288 4.31 19.53 -23.32
CA VAL A 288 4.68 19.15 -24.68
C VAL A 288 3.53 19.42 -25.63
N THR A 289 3.87 20.04 -26.76
CA THR A 289 2.94 20.27 -27.86
C THR A 289 3.34 19.43 -29.06
N GLY A 290 2.47 18.50 -29.45
CA GLY A 290 2.53 17.71 -30.68
C GLY A 290 1.73 18.37 -31.81
N LYS A 291 2.20 18.22 -33.04
CA LYS A 291 1.56 18.73 -34.25
C LYS A 291 1.59 17.65 -35.34
N SER A 292 0.46 17.48 -36.02
CA SER A 292 0.34 16.69 -37.24
C SER A 292 -0.42 17.50 -38.28
N ASN A 293 0.30 18.03 -39.27
CA ASN A 293 -0.25 18.97 -40.25
C ASN A 293 -0.95 20.17 -39.57
N ALA A 294 -2.26 20.33 -39.68
CA ALA A 294 -3.02 21.40 -39.01
C ALA A 294 -3.47 21.04 -37.57
N ALA A 295 -3.45 19.76 -37.19
CA ALA A 295 -3.87 19.33 -35.88
C ALA A 295 -2.77 19.55 -34.83
N VAL A 296 -3.15 20.04 -33.65
CA VAL A 296 -2.25 20.31 -32.53
C VAL A 296 -2.82 19.69 -31.26
N LYS A 297 -1.96 19.07 -30.45
CA LYS A 297 -2.30 18.50 -29.14
C LYS A 297 -1.25 18.95 -28.13
N ARG A 298 -1.71 19.35 -26.95
CA ARG A 298 -0.87 19.75 -25.82
C ARG A 298 -1.14 18.80 -24.67
N ILE A 299 -0.08 18.23 -24.11
CA ILE A 299 -0.14 17.37 -22.94
C ILE A 299 0.82 17.91 -21.87
N GLN A 300 0.42 17.79 -20.61
CA GLN A 300 1.26 18.16 -19.48
C GLN A 300 1.44 16.92 -18.61
N ALA A 301 2.65 16.68 -18.15
CA ALA A 301 2.96 15.63 -17.20
C ALA A 301 3.91 16.13 -16.13
N ARG A 302 4.00 15.38 -15.03
CA ARG A 302 4.91 15.66 -13.93
C ARG A 302 5.80 14.45 -13.70
N VAL A 303 7.06 14.71 -13.46
CA VAL A 303 8.09 13.68 -13.25
C VAL A 303 8.74 13.94 -11.91
N ALA A 304 8.90 12.90 -11.11
CA ALA A 304 9.70 13.00 -9.89
C ALA A 304 11.18 13.21 -10.26
N THR A 305 11.80 14.23 -9.68
CA THR A 305 13.20 14.62 -9.96
C THR A 305 14.11 14.54 -8.74
N GLY A 306 13.70 13.79 -7.72
CA GLY A 306 14.53 13.37 -6.58
C GLY A 306 15.68 12.44 -6.99
N ASP A 307 16.58 12.15 -6.04
CA ASP A 307 17.77 11.31 -6.21
C ASP A 307 17.44 10.02 -7.00
N PRO A 308 18.25 9.55 -7.96
CA PRO A 308 18.05 8.25 -8.60
C PRO A 308 18.08 7.04 -7.63
N ASN A 309 18.53 7.23 -6.39
CA ASN A 309 18.40 6.28 -5.27
C ASN A 309 17.18 6.55 -4.38
N ASP A 310 16.40 7.57 -4.71
CA ASP A 310 15.16 7.92 -4.03
C ASP A 310 14.12 6.85 -4.31
N ILE A 311 13.27 6.65 -3.32
CA ILE A 311 12.26 5.61 -3.33
C ILE A 311 11.29 5.92 -4.48
N ILE A 312 11.37 5.12 -5.55
CA ILE A 312 10.53 5.30 -6.72
C ILE A 312 9.06 5.20 -6.29
N ALA A 313 8.29 6.25 -6.58
CA ALA A 313 6.84 6.26 -6.53
C ALA A 313 6.26 5.04 -7.29
N GLY A 314 5.89 3.98 -6.57
CA GLY A 314 5.38 2.72 -7.13
C GLY A 314 6.33 1.52 -7.07
N GLY A 315 7.57 1.68 -6.62
CA GLY A 315 8.45 0.57 -6.27
C GLY A 315 8.18 0.10 -4.83
N ASN A 316 8.18 -1.22 -4.59
CA ASN A 316 8.10 -1.83 -3.25
C ASN A 316 9.35 -1.55 -2.36
N THR A 317 9.99 -0.40 -2.55
CA THR A 317 11.26 -0.03 -1.90
C THR A 317 11.06 0.72 -0.58
N VAL A 318 9.87 1.29 -0.32
CA VAL A 318 9.49 1.68 1.05
C VAL A 318 8.91 0.46 1.75
N PRO A 319 9.44 0.03 2.90
CA PRO A 319 8.69 -0.90 3.74
C PRO A 319 7.43 -0.21 4.25
N GLU A 320 6.26 -0.63 3.75
CA GLU A 320 4.98 -0.09 4.19
C GLU A 320 4.75 -0.37 5.68
N ASP A 321 5.08 -1.60 6.07
CA ASP A 321 4.96 -2.13 7.42
C ASP A 321 6.35 -2.54 7.94
N ALA A 322 7.08 -1.57 8.51
CA ALA A 322 8.28 -1.87 9.29
C ALA A 322 7.90 -2.00 10.76
N ILE A 323 8.00 -3.21 11.33
CA ILE A 323 7.96 -3.38 12.78
C ILE A 323 9.26 -2.80 13.34
N ARG A 324 9.19 -1.55 13.83
CA ARG A 324 10.31 -0.91 14.55
C ARG A 324 10.00 -1.00 16.05
N SER A 325 10.65 -1.94 16.72
CA SER A 325 10.64 -2.04 18.17
C SER A 325 11.96 -1.49 18.71
N ALA A 326 11.91 -0.71 19.78
CA ALA A 326 13.11 -0.30 20.50
C ALA A 326 13.75 -1.47 21.27
N ASN A 327 13.02 -2.58 21.45
CA ASN A 327 13.40 -3.77 22.20
C ASN A 327 13.24 -5.06 21.36
N THR A 328 13.82 -6.17 21.81
CA THR A 328 13.67 -7.49 21.17
C THR A 328 12.20 -7.90 21.04
N LEU A 329 11.76 -8.28 19.83
CA LEU A 329 10.43 -8.83 19.58
C LEU A 329 10.46 -10.35 19.84
N CYS A 330 9.91 -10.81 20.97
CA CYS A 330 9.81 -12.24 21.28
C CYS A 330 8.44 -12.77 20.80
N LYS A 331 8.43 -13.85 20.00
CA LYS A 331 7.21 -14.54 19.58
C LYS A 331 7.27 -15.99 20.05
N ARG A 332 6.29 -16.43 20.84
CA ARG A 332 6.21 -17.80 21.36
C ARG A 332 5.52 -18.70 20.34
N LEU A 333 6.28 -19.65 19.79
CA LEU A 333 5.77 -20.75 18.96
C LEU A 333 5.65 -21.98 19.85
N ILE A 334 4.44 -22.52 19.98
CA ILE A 334 4.19 -23.77 20.71
C ILE A 334 4.13 -24.88 19.66
N VAL A 335 5.09 -25.79 19.73
CA VAL A 335 5.13 -27.01 18.91
C VAL A 335 4.64 -28.17 19.78
N PRO A 336 3.46 -28.74 19.52
CA PRO A 336 2.99 -29.92 20.25
C PRO A 336 3.91 -31.12 19.94
N SER A 337 4.33 -31.85 20.97
CA SER A 337 5.19 -33.05 20.82
C SER A 337 4.39 -34.36 20.67
N ASP A 338 3.08 -34.28 20.46
CA ASP A 338 2.22 -35.45 20.24
C ASP A 338 2.12 -35.76 18.72
N PRO A 339 2.50 -36.97 18.26
CA PRO A 339 2.34 -37.37 16.86
C PRO A 339 0.88 -37.35 16.36
N GLY A 340 -0.12 -37.23 17.23
CA GLY A 340 -1.54 -37.06 16.86
C GLY A 340 -1.98 -35.62 16.57
N LEU A 341 -1.18 -34.60 16.92
CA LEU A 341 -1.52 -33.17 16.77
C LEU A 341 -0.50 -32.39 15.93
N SER A 342 0.33 -33.09 15.14
CA SER A 342 1.47 -32.54 14.38
C SER A 342 1.11 -31.55 13.26
N SER A 343 -0.15 -31.13 13.12
CA SER A 343 -0.61 -30.35 11.97
C SER A 343 -0.71 -28.83 12.20
N TYR A 344 -0.41 -28.32 13.39
CA TYR A 344 -0.42 -26.88 13.61
C TYR A 344 0.56 -26.40 14.70
N VAL A 345 1.32 -25.36 14.35
CA VAL A 345 2.11 -24.56 15.30
C VAL A 345 1.18 -23.50 15.88
N LEU A 346 0.99 -23.50 17.20
CA LEU A 346 0.18 -22.48 17.86
C LEU A 346 1.06 -21.24 18.13
N ILE A 347 0.59 -20.09 17.66
CA ILE A 347 1.16 -18.79 18.00
C ILE A 347 0.41 -18.30 19.23
N ASP A 348 1.11 -18.07 20.33
CA ASP A 348 0.48 -17.52 21.52
C ASP A 348 0.10 -16.04 21.30
N PRO A 349 -1.19 -15.69 21.31
CA PRO A 349 -1.66 -14.33 21.06
C PRO A 349 -1.27 -13.33 22.17
N THR A 350 -0.82 -13.81 23.34
CA THR A 350 -0.43 -12.98 24.49
C THR A 350 1.08 -12.70 24.55
N SER A 351 1.88 -13.24 23.63
CA SER A 351 3.35 -13.20 23.69
C SER A 351 4.01 -11.85 23.37
N VAL A 352 3.23 -10.79 23.14
CA VAL A 352 3.74 -9.40 23.05
C VAL A 352 3.83 -8.77 24.44
N ALA A 353 4.75 -9.27 25.27
CA ALA A 353 5.10 -8.63 26.53
C ALA A 353 6.53 -8.08 26.45
N ASN A 354 6.65 -6.76 26.53
CA ASN A 354 7.91 -6.06 26.78
C ASN A 354 8.51 -6.56 28.11
N SER A 355 9.42 -7.52 28.04
CA SER A 355 10.15 -8.04 29.21
C SER A 355 11.64 -8.11 28.89
N PRO A 356 12.54 -7.69 29.81
CA PRO A 356 13.99 -7.76 29.60
C PRO A 356 14.54 -9.19 29.61
N LEU A 357 13.69 -10.19 29.84
CA LEU A 357 14.04 -11.59 29.81
C LEU A 357 13.20 -12.29 28.76
N CYS A 358 13.74 -12.41 27.55
CA CYS A 358 13.44 -13.52 26.65
C CYS A 358 14.09 -14.81 27.23
N GLY A 359 13.98 -14.99 28.55
CA GLY A 359 14.54 -16.07 29.32
C GLY A 359 13.51 -17.17 29.38
N PHE A 360 13.78 -18.23 28.63
CA PHE A 360 13.09 -19.50 28.81
C PHE A 360 13.39 -20.00 30.22
N PHE A 361 12.41 -20.01 31.11
CA PHE A 361 12.47 -20.90 32.27
C PHE A 361 12.25 -22.31 31.71
N ASP A 362 13.34 -23.06 31.53
CA ASP A 362 13.23 -24.51 31.38
C ASP A 362 12.59 -25.05 32.65
N VAL A 363 11.34 -25.50 32.53
CA VAL A 363 10.68 -26.26 33.59
C VAL A 363 11.39 -27.61 33.64
N THR A 364 12.31 -27.80 34.58
CA THR A 364 12.92 -29.09 34.83
C THR A 364 11.87 -30.01 35.46
N ILE A 365 11.34 -30.97 34.68
CA ILE A 365 10.42 -31.99 35.17
C ILE A 365 11.23 -33.02 35.97
N PRO A 366 10.91 -33.32 37.24
CA PRO A 366 11.58 -34.37 37.98
C PRO A 366 11.11 -35.76 37.53
N ALA A 367 12.01 -36.76 37.58
CA ALA A 367 11.67 -38.16 37.34
C ALA A 367 10.60 -38.65 38.34
N PRO A 368 9.70 -39.57 37.93
CA PRO A 368 8.62 -40.05 38.78
C PRO A 368 9.18 -40.89 39.94
N THR A 369 8.55 -40.82 41.11
CA THR A 369 8.90 -41.66 42.26
C THR A 369 7.88 -42.79 42.40
N VAL A 370 8.35 -44.03 42.42
CA VAL A 370 7.52 -45.24 42.49
C VAL A 370 7.76 -45.98 43.80
N ASN A 371 6.69 -46.30 44.51
CA ASN A 371 6.73 -47.22 45.66
C ASN A 371 5.87 -48.44 45.36
N LEU A 372 6.45 -49.64 45.38
CA LEU A 372 5.77 -50.92 45.13
C LEU A 372 5.94 -51.82 46.36
N THR A 373 4.84 -52.38 46.87
CA THR A 373 4.84 -53.30 48.00
C THR A 373 4.00 -54.55 47.72
N ALA A 374 4.33 -55.66 48.39
CA ALA A 374 3.64 -56.93 48.29
C ALA A 374 3.13 -57.37 49.68
N ASN A 375 1.87 -57.78 49.79
CA ASN A 375 1.29 -58.29 51.03
C ASN A 375 0.30 -59.44 50.76
N PRO A 376 0.51 -60.65 51.33
CA PRO A 376 1.62 -61.04 52.22
C PRO A 376 2.94 -61.25 51.47
N THR A 377 4.08 -61.08 52.14
CA THR A 377 5.43 -61.25 51.55
C THR A 377 5.88 -62.70 51.45
N SER A 378 5.15 -63.62 52.08
CA SER A 378 5.35 -65.07 51.99
C SER A 378 4.01 -65.77 51.84
N VAL A 379 3.92 -66.70 50.88
CA VAL A 379 2.71 -67.47 50.60
C VAL A 379 3.06 -68.95 50.38
N LEU A 380 2.09 -69.83 50.59
CA LEU A 380 2.22 -71.23 50.22
C LEU A 380 2.19 -71.38 48.69
N VAL A 381 2.73 -72.49 48.17
CA VAL A 381 2.70 -72.79 46.73
C VAL A 381 1.26 -72.78 46.21
N GLY A 382 1.03 -72.10 45.09
CA GLY A 382 -0.28 -71.94 44.45
C GLY A 382 -1.11 -70.76 44.98
N GLN A 383 -0.67 -70.11 46.07
CA GLN A 383 -1.30 -68.87 46.57
C GLN A 383 -0.70 -67.64 45.89
N SER A 384 -1.28 -66.47 46.15
CA SER A 384 -0.90 -65.20 45.53
C SER A 384 -0.67 -64.09 46.56
N SER A 385 0.05 -63.05 46.16
CA SER A 385 0.25 -61.84 46.96
C SER A 385 -0.45 -60.65 46.30
N THR A 386 -0.91 -59.69 47.10
CA THR A 386 -1.45 -58.43 46.56
C THR A 386 -0.31 -57.42 46.42
N LEU A 387 -0.09 -56.95 45.20
CA LEU A 387 0.89 -55.92 44.85
C LEU A 387 0.19 -54.56 44.84
N SER A 388 0.66 -53.61 45.65
CA SER A 388 0.12 -52.26 45.71
C SER A 388 1.21 -51.24 45.40
N TRP A 389 0.89 -50.23 44.59
CA TRP A 389 1.86 -49.20 44.20
C TRP A 389 1.29 -47.79 44.23
N THR A 390 2.17 -46.84 44.52
CA THR A 390 1.91 -45.40 44.39
C THR A 390 2.96 -44.77 43.50
N VAL A 391 2.53 -43.80 42.69
CA VAL A 391 3.39 -43.05 41.76
C VAL A 391 3.21 -41.57 42.06
N THR A 392 4.31 -40.89 42.37
CA THR A 392 4.34 -39.43 42.49
C THR A 392 4.97 -38.87 41.23
N THR A 393 4.22 -38.10 40.44
CA THR A 393 4.69 -37.59 39.14
C THR A 393 4.11 -36.22 38.80
N VAL A 394 4.77 -35.52 37.88
CA VAL A 394 4.33 -34.27 37.26
C VAL A 394 4.23 -34.50 35.75
N GLY A 395 3.04 -34.29 35.18
CA GLY A 395 2.79 -34.47 33.75
C GLY A 395 2.54 -35.93 33.33
N THR A 396 2.50 -36.14 32.01
CA THR A 396 2.18 -37.46 31.42
C THR A 396 3.26 -38.48 31.76
N THR A 397 2.85 -39.60 32.38
CA THR A 397 3.75 -40.65 32.87
C THR A 397 3.23 -42.00 32.44
N THR A 398 4.13 -42.87 31.97
CA THR A 398 3.81 -44.25 31.60
C THR A 398 4.50 -45.20 32.56
N CYS A 399 3.78 -46.21 33.07
CA CYS A 399 4.30 -47.17 34.03
C CYS A 399 4.17 -48.59 33.47
N THR A 400 5.26 -49.36 33.51
CA THR A 400 5.31 -50.72 32.98
C THR A 400 5.75 -51.69 34.06
N ALA A 401 4.93 -52.71 34.30
CA ALA A 401 5.23 -53.80 35.21
C ALA A 401 6.15 -54.83 34.56
N GLY A 402 7.14 -55.29 35.33
CA GLY A 402 8.05 -56.37 34.98
C GLY A 402 8.25 -57.34 36.16
N ASN A 403 8.79 -58.51 35.88
CA ASN A 403 9.09 -59.53 36.89
C ASN A 403 10.38 -60.28 36.54
N ASP A 404 10.87 -61.10 37.48
CA ASP A 404 12.09 -61.90 37.33
C ASP A 404 12.04 -63.04 36.29
N GLY A 405 10.99 -63.10 35.48
CA GLY A 405 10.79 -64.12 34.46
C GLY A 405 10.20 -65.41 35.03
N GLY A 406 9.15 -65.92 34.39
CA GLY A 406 8.42 -67.12 34.84
C GLY A 406 7.09 -66.83 35.52
N LEU A 407 6.61 -65.58 35.49
CA LEU A 407 5.27 -65.18 35.93
C LEU A 407 4.53 -64.42 34.83
N SER A 408 3.26 -64.75 34.60
CA SER A 408 2.38 -64.01 33.68
C SER A 408 1.55 -62.92 34.37
N GLY A 409 1.36 -63.01 35.70
CA GLY A 409 0.41 -62.18 36.45
C GLY A 409 0.80 -60.72 36.64
N TRP A 410 2.09 -60.38 36.58
CA TRP A 410 2.57 -59.01 36.77
C TRP A 410 3.40 -58.55 35.55
N THR A 411 2.70 -58.09 34.51
CA THR A 411 3.27 -57.62 33.25
C THR A 411 2.45 -56.47 32.66
N GLY A 412 3.02 -55.74 31.70
CA GLY A 412 2.31 -54.75 30.89
C GLY A 412 2.11 -53.38 31.55
N SER A 413 1.28 -52.55 30.92
CA SER A 413 1.02 -51.17 31.38
C SER A 413 0.22 -51.14 32.68
N LYS A 414 0.63 -50.29 33.61
CA LYS A 414 -0.05 -50.05 34.91
C LYS A 414 -0.43 -48.58 35.06
N SER A 415 -1.44 -48.32 35.88
CA SER A 415 -1.92 -46.97 36.17
C SER A 415 -0.82 -46.11 36.79
N ALA A 416 -0.56 -44.95 36.18
CA ALA A 416 0.32 -43.91 36.71
C ALA A 416 -0.31 -43.08 37.84
N ALA A 417 -1.58 -43.32 38.18
CA ALA A 417 -2.23 -42.75 39.36
C ALA A 417 -2.07 -43.62 40.62
N GLY A 418 -1.34 -44.75 40.52
CA GLY A 418 -1.28 -45.78 41.56
C GLY A 418 -2.38 -46.83 41.39
N GLY A 419 -2.29 -47.90 42.19
CA GLY A 419 -3.24 -49.02 42.12
C GLY A 419 -2.84 -50.21 42.98
N SER A 420 -3.65 -51.27 42.86
CA SER A 420 -3.37 -52.57 43.47
C SER A 420 -3.85 -53.69 42.57
N GLU A 421 -3.08 -54.77 42.50
CA GLU A 421 -3.37 -55.93 41.65
C GLU A 421 -2.83 -57.20 42.31
N ASN A 422 -3.40 -58.35 41.95
CA ASN A 422 -2.95 -59.64 42.45
C ASN A 422 -1.75 -60.15 41.61
N SER A 423 -0.74 -60.72 42.26
CA SER A 423 0.46 -61.27 41.58
C SER A 423 0.17 -62.46 40.65
N GLY A 424 -1.01 -63.06 40.78
CA GLY A 424 -1.32 -64.40 40.28
C GLY A 424 -0.74 -65.50 41.19
N ALA A 425 -1.06 -66.75 40.88
CA ALA A 425 -0.61 -67.92 41.64
C ALA A 425 0.91 -68.14 41.51
N LEU A 426 1.59 -68.28 42.65
CA LEU A 426 3.03 -68.50 42.76
C LEU A 426 3.32 -69.99 42.95
N ASN A 427 3.67 -70.67 41.86
CA ASN A 427 3.68 -72.14 41.78
C ASN A 427 5.05 -72.80 42.06
N VAL A 428 6.11 -72.01 42.27
CA VAL A 428 7.47 -72.52 42.50
C VAL A 428 8.01 -71.95 43.81
N VAL A 429 8.63 -72.79 44.64
CA VAL A 429 9.26 -72.34 45.88
C VAL A 429 10.55 -71.58 45.53
N ARG A 430 10.46 -70.25 45.51
CA ARG A 430 11.58 -69.32 45.33
C ARG A 430 11.19 -67.92 45.79
N THR A 431 12.17 -67.02 45.82
CA THR A 431 11.90 -65.58 45.92
C THR A 431 11.45 -65.05 44.56
N TYR A 432 10.33 -64.34 44.53
CA TYR A 432 9.81 -63.67 43.33
C TYR A 432 10.08 -62.16 43.41
N THR A 433 10.65 -61.60 42.35
CA THR A 433 10.91 -60.14 42.25
C THR A 433 9.95 -59.49 41.28
N PHE A 434 9.26 -58.44 41.74
CA PHE A 434 8.35 -57.61 40.94
C PHE A 434 8.96 -56.22 40.76
N THR A 435 8.93 -55.70 39.54
CA THR A 435 9.41 -54.37 39.20
C THR A 435 8.28 -53.54 38.59
N LEU A 436 8.31 -52.23 38.83
CA LEU A 436 7.44 -51.26 38.17
C LEU A 436 8.31 -50.08 37.76
N THR A 437 8.39 -49.83 36.46
CA THR A 437 9.22 -48.75 35.91
C THR A 437 8.31 -47.67 35.36
N CYS A 438 8.40 -46.46 35.90
CA CYS A 438 7.61 -45.32 35.44
C CYS A 438 8.52 -44.30 34.74
N SER A 439 8.11 -43.78 33.58
CA SER A 439 8.88 -42.80 32.81
C SER A 439 8.05 -41.58 32.47
N ASN A 440 8.67 -40.40 32.63
CA ASN A 440 8.16 -39.12 32.17
C ASN A 440 9.29 -38.36 31.44
N PRO A 441 9.04 -37.17 30.85
CA PRO A 441 10.09 -36.40 30.18
C PRO A 441 11.26 -35.97 31.08
N GLY A 442 11.08 -36.04 32.41
CA GLY A 442 12.09 -35.76 33.43
C GLY A 442 12.99 -36.94 33.79
N GLY A 443 12.68 -38.15 33.31
CA GLY A 443 13.46 -39.37 33.53
C GLY A 443 12.61 -40.57 33.93
N THR A 444 13.30 -41.61 34.41
CA THR A 444 12.70 -42.90 34.79
C THR A 444 12.97 -43.18 36.26
N GLY A 445 11.98 -43.73 36.95
CA GLY A 445 12.08 -44.15 38.35
C GLY A 445 11.34 -45.44 38.66
#